data_AF-A0A6H9I7Q4-F1
#
_entry.id   AF-A0A6H9I7Q4-F1
#
_cell.length_a   1.000
_cell.length_b   1.000
_cell.length_c   1.000
_cell.angle_alpha   90.00
_cell.angle_beta   90.00
_cell.angle_gamma   90.00
#
_symmetry.space_group_name_H-M   'P 1'
#
loop_
_entity.id
_entity.type
_entity.pdbx_description
1 polymer ?
#
loop_
_entity_poly.entity_id
_entity_poly.type
_entity_poly.pdbx_seq_one_letter_code
_entity_poly.pdbx_strand_id
1 'polypeptide(L)'
;MKTYELYLIQEDIAKAYFGREYLFFDLFARFSESGSLSEKKVLYKQMMYITMPLQVMKIHHKLEQALRVLGKYDRTHHTHTLYTGAEYGEIMVKPHYIRMNTSGNVSMETTFFEVLRKCELTFLAMDYENTKYGWLNPLKQVRTYV
;
A
#
# COMPACT_ATOMS: atom_id res chain seq x y z
N MET A 1 -0.47 -17.08 -3.07
CA MET A 1 0.31 -15.88 -2.69
C MET A 1 -0.48 -14.66 -3.09
N LYS A 2 -0.42 -13.59 -2.32
CA LYS A 2 -1.05 -12.31 -2.66
C LYS A 2 -0.03 -11.19 -2.56
N THR A 3 -0.07 -10.31 -3.55
CA THR A 3 0.84 -9.18 -3.67
C THR A 3 0.01 -7.90 -3.65
N TYR A 4 0.31 -7.02 -2.71
CA TYR A 4 -0.29 -5.69 -2.65
C TYR A 4 0.77 -4.63 -2.84
N GLU A 5 0.46 -3.63 -3.65
CA GLU A 5 1.17 -2.36 -3.65
C GLU A 5 0.32 -1.31 -2.95
N LEU A 6 0.95 -0.59 -2.03
CA LEU A 6 0.30 0.47 -1.27
C LEU A 6 0.95 1.80 -1.59
N TYR A 7 0.11 2.78 -1.94
CA TYR A 7 0.51 4.14 -2.25
C TYR A 7 -0.19 5.10 -1.29
N LEU A 8 0.52 6.14 -0.87
CA LEU A 8 -0.05 7.21 -0.06
C LEU A 8 -0.61 8.27 -1.02
N ILE A 9 -1.94 8.37 -1.12
CA ILE A 9 -2.60 9.34 -2.00
C ILE A 9 -2.69 10.70 -1.29
N GLN A 10 -2.51 11.80 -2.02
CA GLN A 10 -2.71 13.14 -1.49
C GLN A 10 -4.14 13.30 -0.95
N GLU A 11 -4.30 14.03 0.16
CA GLU A 11 -5.58 14.06 0.87
C GLU A 11 -6.73 14.67 0.07
N ASP A 12 -6.46 15.76 -0.64
CA ASP A 12 -7.41 16.44 -1.52
C ASP A 12 -7.84 15.53 -2.69
N ILE A 13 -6.88 14.83 -3.29
CA ILE A 13 -7.13 13.84 -4.34
C ILE A 13 -7.93 12.65 -3.79
N ALA A 14 -7.55 12.11 -2.63
CA ALA A 14 -8.27 11.02 -1.98
C ALA A 14 -9.74 11.39 -1.67
N LYS A 15 -9.98 12.62 -1.18
CA LYS A 15 -11.32 13.14 -0.93
C LYS A 15 -12.10 13.35 -2.24
N ALA A 16 -11.46 13.92 -3.26
CA ALA A 16 -12.09 14.20 -4.55
C ALA A 16 -12.45 12.94 -5.34
N TYR A 17 -11.72 11.84 -5.15
CA TYR A 17 -11.92 10.57 -5.86
C TYR A 17 -12.46 9.44 -4.98
N PHE A 18 -12.95 9.77 -3.79
CA PHE A 18 -13.65 8.79 -2.95
C PHE A 18 -14.89 8.23 -3.67
N GLY A 19 -15.05 6.91 -3.67
CA GLY A 19 -16.06 6.20 -4.45
C GLY A 19 -15.74 6.05 -5.94
N ARG A 20 -14.57 6.54 -6.39
CA ARG A 20 -14.04 6.39 -7.76
C ARG A 20 -12.63 5.80 -7.76
N GLU A 21 -12.35 4.92 -6.81
CA GLU A 21 -11.05 4.30 -6.62
C GLU A 21 -10.60 3.47 -7.83
N TYR A 22 -11.55 3.00 -8.65
CA TYR A 22 -11.27 2.31 -9.90
C TYR A 22 -10.41 3.14 -10.87
N LEU A 23 -10.50 4.47 -10.83
CA LEU A 23 -9.67 5.36 -11.66
C LEU A 23 -8.20 5.35 -11.23
N PHE A 24 -7.95 5.24 -9.92
CA PHE A 24 -6.60 4.99 -9.45
C PHE A 24 -6.16 3.61 -9.94
N PHE A 25 -6.95 2.57 -9.65
CA PHE A 25 -6.59 1.21 -10.03
C PHE A 25 -6.23 1.09 -11.51
N ASP A 26 -7.02 1.66 -12.43
CA ASP A 26 -6.72 1.71 -13.86
C ASP A 26 -5.37 2.40 -14.16
N LEU A 27 -5.13 3.58 -13.59
CA LEU A 27 -3.87 4.32 -13.77
C LEU A 27 -2.65 3.50 -13.34
N PHE A 28 -2.71 2.90 -12.14
CA PHE A 28 -1.61 2.15 -11.57
C PHE A 28 -1.41 0.79 -12.29
N ALA A 29 -2.49 0.10 -12.66
CA ALA A 29 -2.43 -1.15 -13.43
C ALA A 29 -1.80 -0.91 -14.81
N ARG A 30 -2.24 0.12 -15.53
CA ARG A 30 -1.65 0.51 -16.83
C ARG A 30 -0.17 0.84 -16.72
N PHE A 31 0.26 1.49 -15.64
CA PHE A 31 1.69 1.74 -15.42
C PHE A 31 2.49 0.45 -15.23
N SER A 32 1.94 -0.51 -14.47
CA SER A 32 2.54 -1.81 -14.24
C SER A 32 2.71 -2.60 -15.55
N GLU A 33 1.67 -2.58 -16.40
CA GLU A 33 1.59 -3.38 -17.63
C GLU A 33 2.22 -2.73 -18.87
N SER A 34 2.38 -1.40 -18.88
CA SER A 34 2.82 -0.69 -20.10
C SER A 34 4.23 -1.11 -20.54
N GLY A 35 4.34 -1.59 -21.78
CA GLY A 35 5.62 -1.90 -22.43
C GLY A 35 6.31 -0.68 -23.04
N SER A 36 5.58 0.44 -23.20
CA SER A 36 6.09 1.64 -23.87
C SER A 36 6.75 2.60 -22.88
N LEU A 37 8.00 2.97 -23.14
CA LEU A 37 8.74 3.91 -22.29
C LEU A 37 8.11 5.31 -22.27
N SER A 38 7.55 5.76 -23.40
CA SER A 38 6.90 7.08 -23.50
C SER A 38 5.61 7.13 -22.69
N GLU A 39 4.80 6.07 -22.75
CA GLU A 39 3.58 5.95 -21.95
C GLU A 39 3.93 5.85 -20.47
N LYS A 40 4.85 4.96 -20.09
CA LYS A 40 5.34 4.83 -18.70
C LYS A 40 5.80 6.16 -18.12
N LYS A 41 6.48 7.01 -18.90
CA LYS A 41 6.92 8.33 -18.44
C LYS A 41 5.75 9.27 -18.12
N VAL A 42 4.67 9.23 -18.90
CA VAL A 42 3.47 10.03 -18.66
C VAL A 42 2.70 9.51 -17.44
N LEU A 43 2.47 8.20 -17.39
CA LEU A 43 1.77 7.55 -16.28
C LEU A 43 2.53 7.74 -14.96
N TYR A 44 3.86 7.62 -14.97
CA TYR A 44 4.69 7.89 -13.79
C TYR A 44 4.53 9.32 -13.28
N LYS A 45 4.50 10.33 -14.17
CA LYS A 45 4.26 11.72 -13.77
C LYS A 45 2.90 11.90 -13.12
N GLN A 46 1.86 11.26 -13.66
CA GLN A 46 0.52 11.30 -13.08
C GLN A 46 0.51 10.64 -11.69
N MET A 47 1.11 9.46 -11.55
CA MET A 47 1.25 8.77 -10.27
C MET A 47 2.00 9.63 -9.24
N MET A 48 3.14 10.22 -9.61
CA MET A 48 3.90 11.09 -8.71
C MET A 48 3.15 12.38 -8.35
N TYR A 49 2.29 12.88 -9.24
CA TYR A 49 1.47 14.05 -8.95
C TYR A 49 0.37 13.76 -7.93
N ILE A 50 -0.21 12.56 -7.93
CA ILE A 50 -1.32 12.20 -7.02
C ILE A 50 -0.86 11.53 -5.72
N THR A 51 0.39 11.07 -5.65
CA THR A 51 0.96 10.38 -4.48
C THR A 51 1.81 11.33 -3.63
N MET A 52 2.02 10.92 -2.39
CA MET A 52 2.94 11.53 -1.44
C MET A 52 4.12 10.60 -1.16
N PRO A 53 5.33 11.13 -0.93
CA PRO A 53 6.44 10.33 -0.44
C PRO A 53 6.14 9.78 0.95
N LEU A 54 6.63 8.57 1.22
CA LEU A 54 6.42 7.89 2.50
C LEU A 54 7.40 8.39 3.55
N GLN A 55 6.93 8.49 4.80
CA GLN A 55 7.79 8.65 5.97
C GLN A 55 8.49 7.32 6.30
N VAL A 56 9.42 6.89 5.45
CA VAL A 56 10.03 5.53 5.45
C VAL A 56 10.53 5.11 6.84
N MET A 57 11.24 6.00 7.54
CA MET A 57 11.76 5.70 8.88
C MET A 57 10.66 5.49 9.93
N LYS A 58 9.58 6.29 9.89
CA LYS A 58 8.40 6.14 10.75
C LYS A 58 7.73 4.78 10.51
N ILE A 59 7.58 4.40 9.23
CA ILE A 59 6.96 3.13 8.85
C ILE A 59 7.82 1.94 9.29
N HIS A 60 9.12 1.97 9.03
CA HIS A 60 10.05 0.94 9.50
C HIS A 60 10.00 0.76 11.02
N HIS A 61 10.02 1.86 11.77
CA HIS A 61 9.94 1.81 13.22
C HIS A 61 8.63 1.18 13.72
N LYS A 62 7.49 1.54 13.12
CA LYS A 62 6.18 0.97 13.46
C LYS A 62 6.07 -0.51 13.12
N LEU A 63 6.61 -0.92 11.97
CA LEU A 63 6.67 -2.33 11.57
C LEU A 63 7.55 -3.13 12.53
N GLU A 64 8.75 -2.63 12.85
CA GLU A 64 9.66 -3.33 13.76
C GLU A 64 9.06 -3.49 15.16
N GLN A 65 8.41 -2.44 15.69
CA GLN A 65 7.72 -2.51 16.98
C GLN A 65 6.60 -3.55 16.99
N ALA A 66 5.78 -3.60 15.94
CA ALA A 66 4.62 -4.48 15.89
C ALA A 66 5.00 -5.94 15.60
N LEU A 67 5.98 -6.19 14.72
CA LEU A 67 6.26 -7.52 14.20
C LEU A 67 7.23 -8.32 15.09
N ARG A 68 8.11 -7.66 15.85
CA ARG A 68 9.10 -8.33 16.72
C ARG A 68 8.48 -9.30 17.74
N VAL A 69 7.24 -9.06 18.14
CA VAL A 69 6.55 -9.82 19.20
C VAL A 69 5.66 -10.94 18.67
N LEU A 70 5.49 -11.06 17.35
CA LEU A 70 4.48 -11.94 16.75
C LEU A 70 5.01 -13.29 16.26
N GLY A 71 6.32 -13.43 16.07
CA GLY A 71 6.91 -14.66 15.55
C GLY A 71 8.40 -14.52 15.23
N LYS A 72 8.87 -15.28 14.25
CA LYS A 72 10.24 -15.15 13.73
C LYS A 72 10.29 -13.97 12.78
N TYR A 73 10.60 -12.82 13.33
CA TYR A 73 10.76 -11.57 12.60
C TYR A 73 12.22 -11.34 12.24
N ASP A 74 12.46 -10.91 11.00
CA ASP A 74 13.75 -10.41 10.54
C ASP A 74 13.59 -9.13 9.69
N ARG A 75 14.66 -8.36 9.61
CA ARG A 75 14.73 -7.14 8.79
C ARG A 75 16.05 -7.06 8.06
N THR A 76 15.95 -7.07 6.74
CA THR A 76 17.08 -6.85 5.84
C THR A 76 16.84 -5.56 5.04
N HIS A 77 17.60 -4.51 5.36
CA HIS A 77 17.47 -3.18 4.75
C HIS A 77 16.04 -2.61 4.79
N HIS A 78 15.37 -2.58 3.64
CA HIS A 78 14.03 -2.04 3.41
C HIS A 78 12.93 -3.09 3.51
N THR A 79 13.31 -4.35 3.76
CA THR A 79 12.40 -5.49 3.77
C THR A 79 12.27 -6.05 5.18
N HIS A 80 11.04 -6.23 5.63
CA HIS A 80 10.69 -6.92 6.86
C HIS A 80 10.07 -8.26 6.48
N THR A 81 10.52 -9.33 7.11
CA THR A 81 9.97 -10.67 6.93
C THR A 81 9.43 -11.18 8.27
N LEU A 82 8.32 -11.92 8.21
CA LEU A 82 7.70 -12.54 9.36
C LEU A 82 7.32 -13.97 9.00
N TYR A 83 7.73 -14.90 9.87
CA TYR A 83 7.30 -16.28 9.83
C TYR A 83 6.54 -16.63 11.11
N THR A 84 5.31 -17.13 10.95
CA THR A 84 4.46 -17.61 12.05
C THR A 84 4.05 -19.05 11.75
N GLY A 85 4.82 -20.01 12.26
CA GLY A 85 4.65 -21.42 11.90
C GLY A 85 4.95 -21.65 10.41
N ALA A 86 3.94 -22.06 9.64
CA ALA A 86 4.04 -22.24 8.18
C ALA A 86 3.71 -20.97 7.38
N GLU A 87 3.23 -19.91 8.03
CA GLU A 87 2.84 -18.68 7.36
C GLU A 87 4.02 -17.76 7.10
N TYR A 88 4.04 -17.18 5.91
CA TYR A 88 5.04 -16.20 5.48
C TYR A 88 4.39 -14.89 5.07
N GLY A 89 5.00 -13.80 5.54
CA GLY A 89 4.71 -12.43 5.12
C GLY A 89 5.99 -11.63 4.92
N GLU A 90 6.01 -10.82 3.89
CA GLU A 90 7.09 -9.88 3.56
C GLU A 90 6.51 -8.52 3.26
N ILE A 91 7.15 -7.48 3.77
CA ILE A 91 6.81 -6.09 3.47
C ILE A 91 8.07 -5.29 3.18
N MET A 92 8.13 -4.75 1.97
CA MET A 92 9.20 -3.91 1.46
C MET A 92 8.75 -2.46 1.40
N VAL A 93 9.42 -1.59 2.14
CA VAL A 93 9.09 -0.16 2.23
C VAL A 93 10.03 0.63 1.32
N LYS A 94 9.49 1.26 0.27
CA LYS A 94 10.25 2.14 -0.63
C LYS A 94 9.84 3.60 -0.43
N PRO A 95 10.56 4.58 -1.01
CA PRO A 95 10.22 5.99 -0.82
C PRO A 95 8.83 6.41 -1.28
N HIS A 96 8.25 5.75 -2.30
CA HIS A 96 6.97 6.15 -2.89
C HIS A 96 5.85 5.10 -2.77
N TYR A 97 6.18 3.88 -2.38
CA TYR A 97 5.20 2.81 -2.22
C TYR A 97 5.71 1.73 -1.27
N ILE A 98 4.78 0.90 -0.82
CA ILE A 98 5.08 -0.31 -0.05
C ILE A 98 4.65 -1.50 -0.92
N ARG A 99 5.49 -2.52 -1.00
CA ARG A 99 5.09 -3.81 -1.58
C ARG A 99 4.96 -4.84 -0.47
N MET A 100 3.88 -5.59 -0.48
CA MET A 100 3.57 -6.59 0.51
C MET A 100 3.32 -7.92 -0.19
N ASN A 101 4.02 -8.97 0.21
CA ASN A 101 3.85 -10.33 -0.30
C ASN A 101 3.43 -11.22 0.86
N THR A 102 2.35 -11.96 0.71
CA THR A 102 1.90 -12.92 1.73
C THR A 102 1.64 -14.28 1.10
N SER A 103 1.79 -15.32 1.90
CA SER A 103 1.43 -16.71 1.54
C SER A 103 -0.06 -16.85 1.13
N GLY A 104 -0.91 -15.86 1.43
CA GLY A 104 -2.33 -15.81 1.08
C GLY A 104 -3.27 -15.97 2.29
N ASN A 105 -2.71 -16.07 3.51
CA ASN A 105 -3.50 -16.05 4.73
C ASN A 105 -3.95 -14.61 5.07
N VAL A 106 -5.26 -14.46 5.28
CA VAL A 106 -5.92 -13.22 5.68
C VAL A 106 -5.34 -12.64 6.98
N SER A 107 -4.90 -13.49 7.92
CA SER A 107 -4.30 -13.09 9.20
C SER A 107 -3.01 -12.28 9.00
N MET A 108 -2.13 -12.72 8.09
CA MET A 108 -0.87 -12.04 7.79
C MET A 108 -1.11 -10.72 7.06
N GLU A 109 -2.03 -10.70 6.09
CA GLU A 109 -2.47 -9.48 5.41
C GLU A 109 -3.00 -8.45 6.42
N THR A 110 -3.90 -8.89 7.31
CA THR A 110 -4.53 -8.04 8.33
C THR A 110 -3.49 -7.48 9.29
N THR A 111 -2.51 -8.29 9.70
CA THR A 111 -1.43 -7.86 10.60
C THR A 111 -0.65 -6.67 10.00
N PHE A 112 -0.24 -6.78 8.74
CA PHE A 112 0.49 -5.69 8.08
C PHE A 112 -0.40 -4.47 7.84
N PHE A 113 -1.63 -4.68 7.35
CA PHE A 113 -2.57 -3.59 7.12
C PHE A 113 -2.89 -2.81 8.40
N GLU A 114 -3.06 -3.47 9.55
CA GLU A 114 -3.32 -2.81 10.83
C GLU A 114 -2.15 -1.94 11.31
N VAL A 115 -0.90 -2.31 11.00
CA VAL A 115 0.25 -1.46 11.31
C VAL A 115 0.26 -0.23 10.39
N LEU A 116 0.09 -0.43 9.09
CA LEU A 116 0.12 0.64 8.09
C LEU A 116 -1.04 1.63 8.26
N ARG A 117 -2.21 1.12 8.64
CA ARG A 117 -3.42 1.90 8.92
C ARG A 117 -3.20 2.95 10.00
N LYS A 118 -2.32 2.67 10.98
CA LYS A 118 -1.95 3.58 12.07
C LYS A 118 -0.87 4.59 11.67
N CYS A 119 -0.23 4.42 10.52
CA CYS A 119 0.82 5.31 10.03
C CYS A 119 0.23 6.52 9.31
N GLU A 120 -0.66 6.31 8.34
CA GLU A 120 -1.26 7.35 7.51
C GLU A 120 -2.71 7.00 7.13
N LEU A 121 -3.53 8.02 6.84
CA LEU A 121 -4.97 7.86 6.59
C LEU A 121 -5.30 7.50 5.14
N THR A 122 -4.50 7.92 4.17
CA THR A 122 -4.83 7.86 2.73
C THR A 122 -4.04 6.80 1.99
N PHE A 123 -3.71 5.69 2.66
CA PHE A 123 -3.14 4.53 2.00
C PHE A 123 -4.20 3.83 1.14
N LEU A 124 -3.92 3.73 -0.16
CA LEU A 124 -4.65 2.90 -1.10
C LEU A 124 -3.84 1.63 -1.37
N ALA A 125 -4.41 0.47 -1.04
CA ALA A 125 -3.84 -0.83 -1.35
C ALA A 125 -4.42 -1.38 -2.65
N MET A 126 -3.57 -1.95 -3.51
CA MET A 126 -3.95 -2.51 -4.81
C MET A 126 -3.26 -3.85 -5.03
N ASP A 127 -4.05 -4.85 -5.40
CA ASP A 127 -3.63 -6.16 -5.89
C ASP A 127 -4.08 -6.26 -7.35
N TYR A 128 -3.13 -6.10 -8.27
CA TYR A 128 -3.42 -6.09 -9.70
C TYR A 128 -3.78 -7.48 -10.23
N GLU A 129 -3.22 -8.56 -9.65
CA GLU A 129 -3.48 -9.93 -10.09
C GLU A 129 -4.93 -10.33 -9.82
N ASN A 130 -5.46 -9.95 -8.66
CA ASN A 130 -6.82 -10.27 -8.26
C ASN A 130 -7.82 -9.13 -8.53
N THR A 131 -7.38 -8.04 -9.15
CA THR A 131 -8.19 -6.83 -9.40
C THR A 131 -8.87 -6.27 -8.15
N LYS A 132 -8.17 -6.32 -7.01
CA LYS A 132 -8.68 -5.84 -5.71
C LYS A 132 -8.00 -4.55 -5.34
N TYR A 133 -8.77 -3.60 -4.83
CA TYR A 133 -8.25 -2.34 -4.33
C TYR A 133 -9.12 -1.79 -3.21
N GLY A 134 -8.53 -0.96 -2.36
CA GLY A 134 -9.27 -0.31 -1.29
C GLY A 134 -8.40 0.56 -0.39
N TRP A 135 -9.04 1.52 0.26
CA TRP A 135 -8.42 2.32 1.30
C TRP A 135 -8.20 1.47 2.56
N LEU A 136 -7.03 1.59 3.19
CA LEU A 136 -6.77 0.94 4.49
C LEU A 136 -7.64 1.53 5.61
N ASN A 137 -7.92 2.83 5.52
CA ASN A 137 -8.81 3.54 6.43
C ASN A 137 -10.09 3.94 5.69
N PRO A 138 -11.27 3.84 6.32
CA PRO A 138 -12.47 4.43 5.76
C PRO A 138 -12.26 5.95 5.70
N LEU A 139 -12.22 6.50 4.48
CA LEU A 139 -12.25 7.94 4.29
C LEU A 139 -13.64 8.43 4.69
N LYS A 140 -13.73 9.19 5.78
CA LYS A 140 -15.00 9.74 6.24
C LYS A 140 -15.52 10.74 5.21
N GLN A 141 -16.71 10.48 4.69
CA GLN A 141 -17.46 11.45 3.89
C GLN A 141 -17.75 12.66 4.79
N VAL A 142 -17.16 13.82 4.50
CA VAL A 142 -17.67 15.07 5.06
C VAL A 142 -18.99 15.30 4.35
N ARG A 143 -20.11 14.99 5.03
CA ARG A 143 -21.43 15.37 4.54
C ARG A 143 -21.50 16.89 4.59
N THR A 144 -21.22 17.54 3.46
CA THR A 144 -21.59 18.93 3.27
C THR A 144 -23.11 18.92 3.14
N TYR A 145 -23.81 19.30 4.22
CA TYR A 145 -25.22 19.63 4.12
C TYR A 145 -25.31 20.86 3.20
N VAL A 146 -25.90 20.68 2.02
CA VAL A 146 -26.34 21.77 1.15
C VAL A 146 -27.76 22.13 1.53
#